data_AF-A0A9W8EAA5-F1
#
_entry.id   AF-A0A9W8EAA5-F1
#
_cell.length_a   1.000
_cell.length_b   1.000
_cell.length_c   1.000
_cell.angle_alpha   90.00
_cell.angle_beta   90.00
_cell.angle_gamma   90.00
#
_symmetry.space_group_name_H-M   'P 1'
#
loop_
_entity.id
_entity.type
_entity.pdbx_description
1 polymer ?
#
loop_
_entity_poly.entity_id
_entity_poly.type
_entity_poly.pdbx_seq_one_letter_code
_entity_poly.pdbx_strand_id
1 'polypeptide(L)'
;MAYCDDAAPSSTHSNMVIDPAVLICAVPHHRPCHFWAKNSLFRNKHFARVLASCGVIPVDRSGKGNAALFELTFDTLQQGGVIGSFPEGTSYTLPHMLDLKDGTAWAALGYAAALEASPEFQQLANDPLAQNDLRLQIVPTGITYVDKARWRNDCLVMFGAPIDVHKYVPDFVQQTDQKAVVKQLTRDMTQAFRAVTINAPTWPLFHVGNLGRTLLFSDPVRNTLDYAHWVPATQCLIDFFAHYGDVDPSVQKLQSRMLAYHSELNELRLTDRDLVAYAQQRRIAEALPPTASLWTALVPAMGLPLAIKVLGLVLEIPLSLPALLTHLPMYVLGKAGEWWEPNEESKAQTKIIATLLFALPMYSAMLGFMWLYVCDGTLTGLALSFAALVLFASYHLAYVDQRYATWKAIVANVRAIRIVVACHQTGASTPQATPNPLDKLVVLRADIQQTLITLVDDYAALTSSSSLQLPSLDYVQQLLLASPASGTNSPQEI
;
A
#
# COMPACT_ATOMS: atom_id res chain seq x y z
N MET A 1 28.12 -22.44 0.04
CA MET A 1 27.36 -23.11 -1.04
C MET A 1 25.97 -22.51 -1.03
N ALA A 2 25.52 -22.00 -2.19
CA ALA A 2 24.46 -21.02 -2.43
C ALA A 2 24.89 -19.54 -2.32
N TYR A 3 25.72 -19.11 -3.30
CA TYR A 3 25.91 -17.70 -3.69
C TYR A 3 25.01 -17.47 -4.91
N CYS A 4 23.70 -17.44 -4.75
CA CYS A 4 22.81 -17.00 -5.82
C CYS A 4 22.23 -15.66 -5.39
N ASP A 5 22.06 -14.75 -6.33
CA ASP A 5 21.24 -13.54 -6.24
C ASP A 5 21.98 -12.25 -5.84
N ASP A 6 22.94 -11.74 -6.63
CA ASP A 6 23.31 -10.31 -6.59
C ASP A 6 22.21 -9.44 -7.21
N ALA A 7 21.06 -9.41 -6.54
CA ALA A 7 19.86 -8.67 -6.91
C ALA A 7 19.85 -7.30 -6.20
N ALA A 8 19.87 -6.22 -6.97
CA ALA A 8 19.65 -4.85 -6.49
C ALA A 8 18.16 -4.49 -6.63
N PRO A 9 17.37 -4.44 -5.54
CA PRO A 9 15.98 -4.00 -5.59
C PRO A 9 15.95 -2.52 -5.95
N SER A 10 15.33 -2.22 -7.09
CA SER A 10 15.03 -0.86 -7.50
C SER A 10 13.54 -0.64 -7.25
N SER A 11 13.17 0.41 -6.53
CA SER A 11 11.79 0.59 -6.06
C SER A 11 11.17 1.95 -6.37
N THR A 12 9.84 2.00 -6.45
CA THR A 12 9.11 3.27 -6.53
C THR A 12 9.14 4.00 -5.19
N HIS A 13 9.26 5.31 -5.26
CA HIS A 13 9.34 6.19 -4.10
C HIS A 13 7.96 6.82 -3.85
N SER A 14 7.00 6.00 -3.45
CA SER A 14 5.61 6.45 -3.28
C SER A 14 5.35 7.17 -1.95
N ASN A 15 6.22 6.98 -0.96
CA ASN A 15 6.32 7.71 0.29
C ASN A 15 7.71 8.36 0.36
N MET A 16 8.21 8.73 1.54
CA MET A 16 9.58 9.20 1.75
C MET A 16 10.39 8.15 2.54
N VAL A 17 10.73 8.38 3.80
CA VAL A 17 11.63 7.54 4.61
C VAL A 17 11.06 6.14 4.92
N ILE A 18 9.75 5.95 4.77
CA ILE A 18 9.10 4.65 5.00
C ILE A 18 9.46 3.65 3.90
N ASP A 19 9.65 4.10 2.65
CA ASP A 19 9.91 3.19 1.52
C ASP A 19 11.19 2.36 1.72
N PRO A 20 12.35 2.94 2.10
CA PRO A 20 13.53 2.15 2.46
C PRO A 20 13.28 1.13 3.58
N ALA A 21 12.53 1.50 4.62
CA ALA A 21 12.25 0.62 5.75
C ALA A 21 11.36 -0.57 5.33
N VAL A 22 10.34 -0.31 4.50
CA VAL A 22 9.48 -1.35 3.92
C VAL A 22 10.29 -2.31 3.07
N LEU A 23 11.22 -1.82 2.24
CA LEU A 23 12.08 -2.68 1.43
C LEU A 23 13.02 -3.53 2.28
N ILE A 24 13.66 -2.97 3.30
CA ILE A 24 14.52 -3.74 4.22
C ILE A 24 13.75 -4.91 4.84
N CYS A 25 12.49 -4.68 5.22
CA CYS A 25 11.65 -5.72 5.79
C CYS A 25 11.16 -6.75 4.75
N ALA A 26 10.93 -6.33 3.51
CA ALA A 26 10.34 -7.16 2.46
C ALA A 26 11.38 -7.98 1.67
N VAL A 27 12.65 -7.55 1.64
CA VAL A 27 13.71 -8.26 0.91
C VAL A 27 13.92 -9.65 1.53
N PRO A 28 13.87 -10.73 0.72
CA PRO A 28 14.07 -12.09 1.21
C PRO A 28 15.40 -12.26 1.95
N HIS A 29 15.42 -13.17 2.92
CA HIS A 29 16.61 -13.52 3.70
C HIS A 29 17.23 -12.36 4.51
N HIS A 30 16.51 -11.25 4.72
CA HIS A 30 16.93 -10.10 5.53
C HIS A 30 18.30 -9.53 5.13
N ARG A 31 18.61 -9.54 3.82
CA ARG A 31 19.87 -8.98 3.33
C ARG A 31 19.92 -7.46 3.58
N PRO A 32 21.03 -6.92 4.10
CA PRO A 32 21.15 -5.50 4.36
C PRO A 32 21.11 -4.72 3.05
N CYS A 33 20.10 -3.86 2.91
CA CYS A 33 19.96 -2.97 1.75
C CYS A 33 20.65 -1.63 2.00
N HIS A 34 21.49 -1.23 1.06
CA HIS A 34 22.23 0.03 1.07
C HIS A 34 21.55 1.03 0.14
N PHE A 35 21.06 2.13 0.70
CA PHE A 35 20.23 3.09 -0.04
C PHE A 35 20.98 4.34 -0.44
N TRP A 36 20.64 4.87 -1.61
CA TRP A 36 21.09 6.17 -2.06
C TRP A 36 20.28 7.30 -1.40
N ALA A 37 20.93 8.19 -0.65
CA ALA A 37 20.25 9.30 0.02
C ALA A 37 20.90 10.66 -0.26
N LYS A 38 20.09 11.73 -0.21
CA LYS A 38 20.55 13.10 -0.50
C LYS A 38 21.65 13.52 0.48
N ASN A 39 22.77 14.04 -0.04
CA ASN A 39 23.91 14.47 0.78
C ASN A 39 23.54 15.53 1.84
N SER A 40 22.47 16.32 1.65
CA SER A 40 22.01 17.29 2.67
C SER A 40 21.59 16.64 3.98
N LEU A 41 21.19 15.36 3.96
CA LEU A 41 20.87 14.60 5.17
C LEU A 41 22.12 14.34 6.02
N PHE A 42 23.31 14.28 5.40
CA PHE A 42 24.57 14.03 6.09
C PHE A 42 25.20 15.29 6.73
N ARG A 43 24.52 16.46 6.66
CA ARG A 43 25.01 17.70 7.28
C ARG A 43 25.17 17.60 8.80
N ASN A 44 24.29 16.87 9.49
CA ASN A 44 24.38 16.66 10.93
C ASN A 44 25.22 15.42 11.21
N LYS A 45 26.33 15.58 11.95
CA LYS A 45 27.30 14.50 12.25
C LYS A 45 26.66 13.30 12.97
N HIS A 46 25.70 13.52 13.85
CA HIS A 46 25.02 12.43 14.57
C HIS A 46 24.11 11.64 13.64
N PHE A 47 23.33 12.35 12.81
CA PHE A 47 22.44 11.72 11.85
C PHE A 47 23.23 11.01 10.73
N ALA A 48 24.32 11.61 10.25
CA ALA A 48 25.23 11.00 9.29
C ALA A 48 25.81 9.67 9.81
N ARG A 49 26.18 9.58 11.10
CA ARG A 49 26.68 8.34 11.71
C ARG A 49 25.61 7.25 11.74
N VAL A 50 24.37 7.60 12.06
CA VAL A 50 23.24 6.65 12.02
C VAL A 50 23.01 6.16 10.59
N LEU A 51 22.90 7.08 9.62
CA LEU A 51 22.71 6.74 8.20
C LEU A 51 23.82 5.85 7.65
N ALA A 52 25.09 6.17 7.96
CA ALA A 52 26.23 5.35 7.55
C ALA A 52 26.19 3.95 8.20
N SER A 53 25.77 3.85 9.47
CA SER A 53 25.61 2.56 10.15
C SER A 53 24.46 1.73 9.57
N CYS A 54 23.46 2.37 8.97
CA CYS A 54 22.38 1.73 8.23
C CYS A 54 22.75 1.41 6.76
N GLY A 55 24.01 1.61 6.35
CA GLY A 55 24.46 1.32 4.99
C GLY A 55 24.02 2.35 3.93
N VAL A 56 23.57 3.54 4.33
CA VAL A 56 23.10 4.57 3.39
C VAL A 56 24.27 5.29 2.73
N ILE A 57 24.27 5.34 1.40
CA ILE A 57 25.30 5.95 0.56
C ILE A 57 24.89 7.38 0.16
N PRO A 58 25.73 8.40 0.42
CA PRO A 58 25.42 9.79 0.10
C PRO A 58 25.49 10.07 -1.42
N VAL A 59 24.46 10.72 -1.96
CA VAL A 59 24.37 11.19 -3.34
C VAL A 59 24.42 12.70 -3.42
N ASP A 60 25.37 13.22 -4.19
CA ASP A 60 25.40 14.62 -4.59
C ASP A 60 24.58 14.85 -5.86
N ARG A 61 23.47 15.58 -5.75
CA ARG A 61 22.60 15.93 -6.89
C ARG A 61 22.99 17.25 -7.57
N SER A 62 24.06 17.92 -7.11
CA SER A 62 24.50 19.23 -7.62
C SER A 62 25.32 19.17 -8.93
N GLY A 63 25.53 17.98 -9.49
CA GLY A 63 26.18 17.77 -10.79
C GLY A 63 27.71 17.69 -10.72
N LYS A 64 28.32 17.78 -9.54
CA LYS A 64 29.76 17.54 -9.35
C LYS A 64 30.01 16.05 -9.13
N GLY A 65 30.37 15.35 -10.21
CA GLY A 65 30.98 14.02 -10.24
C GLY A 65 30.47 12.99 -9.21
N ASN A 66 29.58 12.09 -9.64
CA ASN A 66 29.12 10.95 -8.83
C ASN A 66 30.19 9.84 -8.63
N ALA A 67 31.47 10.13 -8.86
CA ALA A 67 32.54 9.13 -8.80
C ALA A 67 32.60 8.43 -7.43
N ALA A 68 32.54 9.20 -6.33
CA ALA A 68 32.54 8.65 -4.98
C ALA A 68 31.27 7.82 -4.66
N LEU A 69 30.12 8.19 -5.23
CA LEU A 69 28.89 7.40 -5.10
C LEU A 69 29.05 6.05 -5.80
N PHE A 70 29.58 6.07 -7.03
CA PHE A 70 29.80 4.85 -7.79
C PHE A 70 30.84 3.98 -7.10
N GLU A 71 31.97 4.53 -6.65
CA GLU A 71 33.00 3.79 -5.88
C GLU A 71 32.40 3.05 -4.68
N LEU A 72 31.66 3.75 -3.81
CA LEU A 72 31.00 3.11 -2.65
C LEU A 72 29.95 2.08 -3.05
N THR A 73 29.24 2.30 -4.16
CA THR A 73 28.26 1.35 -4.69
C THR A 73 28.96 0.08 -5.18
N PHE A 74 30.10 0.23 -5.86
CA PHE A 74 30.90 -0.89 -6.38
C PHE A 74 31.48 -1.71 -5.22
N ASP A 75 32.07 -1.05 -4.22
CA ASP A 75 32.61 -1.71 -3.03
C ASP A 75 31.53 -2.52 -2.30
N THR A 76 30.32 -1.97 -2.19
CA THR A 76 29.19 -2.64 -1.55
C THR A 76 28.75 -3.87 -2.36
N LEU A 77 28.63 -3.75 -3.68
CA LEU A 77 28.26 -4.87 -4.55
C LEU A 77 29.33 -5.96 -4.56
N GLN A 78 30.62 -5.62 -4.59
CA GLN A 78 31.71 -6.60 -4.48
C GLN A 78 31.69 -7.40 -3.17
N GLN A 79 31.16 -6.82 -2.09
CA GLN A 79 31.00 -7.51 -0.81
C GLN A 79 29.74 -8.39 -0.75
N GLY A 80 29.01 -8.55 -1.86
CA GLY A 80 27.72 -9.26 -1.92
C GLY A 80 26.58 -8.48 -1.26
N GLY A 81 26.75 -7.16 -1.09
CA GLY A 81 25.73 -6.26 -0.55
C GLY A 81 24.63 -5.97 -1.56
N VAL A 82 23.47 -5.52 -1.05
CA VAL A 82 22.30 -5.22 -1.87
C VAL A 82 22.13 -3.71 -1.99
N ILE A 83 22.02 -3.18 -3.22
CA ILE A 83 21.77 -1.74 -3.44
C ILE A 83 20.28 -1.49 -3.62
N GLY A 84 19.69 -0.75 -2.69
CA GLY A 84 18.33 -0.22 -2.78
C GLY A 84 18.33 1.13 -3.48
N SER A 85 17.73 1.21 -4.68
CA SER A 85 17.67 2.47 -5.43
C SER A 85 16.23 2.91 -5.72
N PHE A 86 16.00 4.23 -5.70
CA PHE A 86 14.73 4.85 -6.07
C PHE A 86 14.92 5.70 -7.34
N PRO A 87 14.78 5.08 -8.54
CA PRO A 87 15.19 5.70 -9.79
C PRO A 87 14.38 6.94 -10.19
N GLU A 88 13.19 7.16 -9.64
CA GLU A 88 12.40 8.40 -9.84
C GLU A 88 13.10 9.62 -9.17
N GLY A 89 13.84 9.37 -8.09
CA GLY A 89 14.64 10.36 -7.38
C GLY A 89 13.84 11.40 -6.57
N THR A 90 12.52 11.27 -6.46
CA THR A 90 11.66 12.07 -5.58
C THR A 90 10.40 11.28 -5.21
N SER A 91 9.80 11.62 -4.06
CA SER A 91 8.47 11.16 -3.70
C SER A 91 7.38 11.92 -4.45
N TYR A 92 6.20 11.32 -4.62
CA TYR A 92 5.07 11.91 -5.34
C TYR A 92 3.70 11.39 -4.90
N THR A 93 2.69 12.21 -5.13
CA THR A 93 1.27 11.86 -5.03
C THR A 93 0.61 12.04 -6.40
N LEU A 94 0.82 11.05 -7.28
CA LEU A 94 0.25 10.98 -8.63
C LEU A 94 -0.38 9.60 -8.85
N PRO A 95 -1.33 9.48 -9.81
CA PRO A 95 -2.00 8.20 -10.11
C PRO A 95 -1.12 7.24 -10.93
N HIS A 96 0.12 7.62 -11.27
CA HIS A 96 1.10 6.85 -12.02
C HIS A 96 2.51 7.11 -11.51
N MET A 97 3.43 6.19 -11.81
CA MET A 97 4.84 6.33 -11.50
C MET A 97 5.49 7.49 -12.28
N LEU A 98 6.53 8.10 -11.68
CA LEU A 98 7.31 9.12 -12.37
C LEU A 98 8.30 8.48 -13.36
N ASP A 99 8.80 9.28 -14.29
CA ASP A 99 9.88 8.86 -15.18
C ASP A 99 11.14 8.52 -14.39
N LEU A 100 11.75 7.39 -14.76
CA LEU A 100 12.99 6.94 -14.14
C LEU A 100 14.18 7.77 -14.64
N LYS A 101 15.08 8.09 -13.72
CA LYS A 101 16.37 8.71 -14.03
C LYS A 101 17.39 7.65 -14.38
N ASP A 102 18.31 8.01 -15.28
CA ASP A 102 19.35 7.11 -15.78
C ASP A 102 20.42 6.69 -14.75
N GLY A 103 20.41 7.26 -13.53
CA GLY A 103 21.47 7.06 -12.54
C GLY A 103 21.66 5.60 -12.10
N THR A 104 20.56 4.88 -11.88
CA THR A 104 20.60 3.45 -11.51
C THR A 104 21.16 2.61 -12.67
N ALA A 105 20.68 2.85 -13.89
CA ALA A 105 21.14 2.14 -15.09
C ALA A 105 22.64 2.40 -15.36
N TRP A 106 23.12 3.63 -15.18
CA TRP A 106 24.54 3.97 -15.26
C TRP A 106 25.39 3.20 -14.24
N ALA A 107 24.99 3.18 -12.97
CA ALA A 107 25.72 2.47 -11.92
C ALA A 107 25.79 0.97 -12.23
N ALA A 108 24.66 0.38 -12.60
CA ALA A 108 24.54 -1.04 -12.87
C ALA A 108 25.40 -1.48 -14.07
N LEU A 109 25.32 -0.75 -15.19
CA LEU A 109 26.13 -1.05 -16.39
C LEU A 109 27.62 -0.85 -16.14
N GLY A 110 27.99 0.22 -15.43
CA GLY A 110 29.38 0.48 -15.05
C GLY A 110 29.95 -0.65 -14.20
N TYR A 111 29.18 -1.11 -13.20
CA TYR A 111 29.59 -2.22 -12.33
C TYR A 111 29.70 -3.53 -13.10
N ALA A 112 28.66 -3.89 -13.88
CA ALA A 112 28.65 -5.12 -14.65
C ALA A 112 29.81 -5.17 -15.66
N ALA A 113 30.12 -4.06 -16.34
CA ALA A 113 31.26 -3.97 -17.25
C ALA A 113 32.61 -4.13 -16.51
N ALA A 114 32.76 -3.53 -15.33
CA ALA A 114 33.96 -3.70 -14.52
C ALA A 114 34.11 -5.14 -13.98
N LEU A 115 32.99 -5.77 -13.63
CA LEU A 115 32.94 -7.16 -13.16
C LEU A 115 33.34 -8.12 -14.28
N GLU A 116 32.83 -7.95 -15.51
CA GLU A 116 33.21 -8.77 -16.67
C GLU A 116 34.70 -8.62 -17.04
N ALA A 117 35.28 -7.45 -16.77
CA ALA A 117 36.71 -7.21 -16.97
C ALA A 117 37.59 -7.82 -15.84
N SER A 118 37.00 -8.23 -14.71
CA SER A 118 37.74 -8.77 -13.58
C SER A 118 38.29 -10.19 -13.87
N PRO A 119 39.47 -10.55 -13.33
CA PRO A 119 40.02 -11.89 -13.49
C PRO A 119 39.11 -12.99 -12.93
N GLU A 120 38.38 -12.70 -11.86
CA GLU A 120 37.48 -13.64 -11.18
C GLU A 120 36.34 -14.07 -12.12
N PHE A 121 35.70 -13.11 -12.78
CA PHE A 121 34.63 -13.39 -13.74
C PHE A 121 35.16 -14.09 -15.00
N GLN A 122 36.35 -13.72 -15.47
CA GLN A 122 36.97 -14.35 -16.65
C GLN A 122 37.42 -15.79 -16.40
N GLN A 123 37.89 -16.11 -15.18
CA GLN A 123 38.26 -17.47 -14.79
C GLN A 123 37.05 -18.41 -14.74
N LEU A 124 35.87 -17.87 -14.43
CA LEU A 124 34.61 -18.60 -14.37
C LEU A 124 33.92 -18.75 -15.74
N ALA A 125 34.51 -18.25 -16.83
CA ALA A 125 33.95 -18.35 -18.18
C ALA A 125 33.70 -19.79 -18.67
N ASN A 126 34.37 -20.78 -18.06
CA ASN A 126 34.21 -22.20 -18.39
C ASN A 126 33.17 -22.93 -17.51
N ASP A 127 32.59 -22.27 -16.50
CA ASP A 127 31.54 -22.81 -15.62
C ASP A 127 30.32 -21.87 -15.62
N PRO A 128 29.32 -22.13 -16.50
CA PRO A 128 28.14 -21.27 -16.64
C PRO A 128 27.29 -21.14 -15.37
N LEU A 129 27.32 -22.14 -14.47
CA LEU A 129 26.57 -22.10 -13.22
C LEU A 129 27.25 -21.14 -12.24
N ALA A 130 28.57 -21.27 -12.07
CA ALA A 130 29.34 -20.37 -11.21
C ALA A 130 29.39 -18.92 -11.78
N GLN A 131 29.23 -18.74 -13.09
CA GLN A 131 29.12 -17.42 -13.69
C GLN A 131 27.77 -16.76 -13.42
N ASN A 132 26.66 -17.53 -13.38
CA ASN A 132 25.34 -17.00 -13.02
C ASN A 132 25.27 -16.47 -11.60
N ASP A 133 26.02 -17.09 -10.69
CA ASP A 133 26.13 -16.70 -9.27
C ASP A 133 26.73 -15.28 -9.08
N LEU A 134 27.48 -14.77 -10.07
CA LEU A 134 28.10 -13.44 -10.04
C LEU A 134 27.38 -12.41 -10.93
N ARG A 135 26.24 -12.74 -11.55
CA ARG A 135 25.56 -11.80 -12.45
C ARG A 135 24.82 -10.74 -11.65
N LEU A 136 25.07 -9.47 -11.97
CA LEU A 136 24.29 -8.36 -11.45
C LEU A 136 22.87 -8.39 -12.05
N GLN A 137 21.87 -8.41 -11.18
CA GLN A 137 20.47 -8.30 -11.54
C GLN A 137 19.83 -7.05 -10.94
N ILE A 138 18.98 -6.39 -11.71
CA ILE A 138 18.08 -5.35 -11.20
C ILE A 138 16.72 -5.99 -10.97
N VAL A 139 16.19 -5.90 -9.76
CA VAL A 139 14.83 -6.40 -9.44
C VAL A 139 13.87 -5.21 -9.31
N PRO A 140 12.98 -4.98 -10.28
CA PRO A 140 11.96 -3.94 -10.18
C PRO A 140 11.02 -4.25 -9.01
N THR A 141 10.78 -3.28 -8.14
CA THR A 141 10.02 -3.49 -6.90
C THR A 141 8.97 -2.40 -6.72
N GLY A 142 7.70 -2.73 -6.89
CA GLY A 142 6.60 -1.79 -6.70
C GLY A 142 6.14 -1.73 -5.25
N ILE A 143 6.06 -0.53 -4.67
CA ILE A 143 5.44 -0.29 -3.36
C ILE A 143 4.08 0.39 -3.59
N THR A 144 3.01 -0.29 -3.18
CA THR A 144 1.63 0.21 -3.28
C THR A 144 1.03 0.36 -1.89
N TYR A 145 0.78 1.60 -1.48
CA TYR A 145 0.05 1.90 -0.24
C TYR A 145 -1.46 1.96 -0.53
N VAL A 146 -2.27 1.22 0.24
CA VAL A 146 -3.73 1.27 0.12
C VAL A 146 -4.27 2.65 0.56
N ASP A 147 -3.60 3.29 1.53
CA ASP A 147 -3.84 4.67 1.96
C ASP A 147 -2.50 5.27 2.40
N LYS A 148 -1.98 6.23 1.64
CA LYS A 148 -0.66 6.84 1.86
C LYS A 148 -0.61 7.73 3.10
N ALA A 149 -1.73 8.36 3.47
CA ALA A 149 -1.79 9.37 4.53
C ALA A 149 -2.06 8.76 5.91
N ARG A 150 -2.55 7.52 5.91
CA ARG A 150 -2.99 6.82 7.11
C ARG A 150 -1.95 5.83 7.61
N TRP A 151 -1.53 6.05 8.85
CA TRP A 151 -0.65 5.16 9.58
C TRP A 151 -1.32 3.81 9.89
N ARG A 152 -0.51 2.72 9.92
CA ARG A 152 -0.97 1.32 10.09
C ARG A 152 -2.02 0.89 9.06
N ASN A 153 -1.82 1.28 7.80
CA ASN A 153 -2.61 0.74 6.69
C ASN A 153 -1.77 -0.22 5.87
N ASP A 154 -2.45 -1.08 5.10
CA ASP A 154 -1.80 -2.10 4.29
C ASP A 154 -0.89 -1.48 3.24
N CYS A 155 0.29 -2.08 3.10
CA CYS A 155 1.30 -1.75 2.10
C CYS A 155 1.68 -3.03 1.37
N LEU A 156 1.56 -3.03 0.05
CA LEU A 156 1.94 -4.15 -0.79
C LEU A 156 3.32 -3.88 -1.38
N VAL A 157 4.20 -4.89 -1.31
CA VAL A 157 5.51 -4.89 -1.97
C VAL A 157 5.50 -5.99 -3.02
N MET A 158 5.71 -5.63 -4.28
CA MET A 158 5.71 -6.57 -5.39
C MET A 158 7.06 -6.57 -6.08
N PHE A 159 7.68 -7.74 -6.14
CA PHE A 159 8.93 -7.97 -6.87
C PHE A 159 8.62 -8.45 -8.29
N GLY A 160 9.20 -7.77 -9.27
CA GLY A 160 9.08 -8.08 -10.69
C GLY A 160 10.13 -9.06 -11.17
N ALA A 161 10.07 -9.41 -12.46
CA ALA A 161 11.08 -10.25 -13.08
C ALA A 161 12.46 -9.56 -13.04
N PRO A 162 13.53 -10.27 -12.61
CA PRO A 162 14.87 -9.72 -12.60
C PRO A 162 15.34 -9.35 -14.02
N ILE A 163 15.95 -8.18 -14.15
CA ILE A 163 16.59 -7.70 -15.37
C ILE A 163 18.09 -8.01 -15.25
N ASP A 164 18.57 -8.88 -16.13
CA ASP A 164 19.98 -9.22 -16.24
C ASP A 164 20.75 -8.11 -16.97
N VAL A 165 21.59 -7.39 -16.23
CA VAL A 165 22.32 -6.21 -16.71
C VAL A 165 23.39 -6.60 -17.73
N HIS A 166 23.94 -7.80 -17.62
CA HIS A 166 25.02 -8.31 -18.48
C HIS A 166 24.60 -8.42 -19.96
N LYS A 167 23.30 -8.51 -20.25
CA LYS A 167 22.78 -8.49 -21.63
C LYS A 167 23.12 -7.21 -22.39
N TYR A 168 23.36 -6.11 -21.68
CA TYR A 168 23.59 -4.79 -22.25
C TYR A 168 25.07 -4.39 -22.22
N VAL A 169 25.93 -5.13 -21.51
CA VAL A 169 27.36 -4.82 -21.34
C VAL A 169 28.13 -4.84 -22.66
N PRO A 170 27.93 -5.81 -23.59
CA PRO A 170 28.65 -5.81 -24.86
C PRO A 170 28.46 -4.51 -25.65
N ASP A 171 27.22 -4.02 -25.73
CA ASP A 171 26.90 -2.77 -26.41
C ASP A 171 27.45 -1.56 -25.64
N PHE A 172 27.40 -1.59 -24.31
CA PHE A 172 27.91 -0.51 -23.45
C PHE A 172 29.44 -0.32 -23.57
N VAL A 173 30.19 -1.41 -23.72
CA VAL A 173 31.66 -1.37 -23.85
C VAL A 173 32.09 -1.03 -25.29
N GLN A 174 31.34 -1.50 -26.30
CA GLN A 174 31.71 -1.34 -27.72
C GLN A 174 31.24 -0.01 -28.33
N GLN A 175 30.12 0.56 -27.90
CA GLN A 175 29.58 1.77 -28.50
C GLN A 175 30.28 3.04 -28.00
N THR A 176 30.56 3.97 -28.92
CA THR A 176 31.00 5.33 -28.59
C THR A 176 29.93 6.11 -27.82
N ASP A 177 28.64 5.77 -27.96
CA ASP A 177 27.52 6.41 -27.27
C ASP A 177 26.92 5.55 -26.15
N GLN A 178 27.64 5.44 -25.04
CA GLN A 178 27.19 4.76 -23.82
C GLN A 178 25.81 5.25 -23.31
N LYS A 179 25.43 6.50 -23.59
CA LYS A 179 24.14 7.06 -23.14
C LYS A 179 22.96 6.35 -23.81
N ALA A 180 23.11 5.91 -25.06
CA ALA A 180 22.04 5.22 -25.78
C ALA A 180 21.70 3.88 -25.11
N VAL A 181 22.73 3.11 -24.74
CA VAL A 181 22.59 1.82 -24.05
C VAL A 181 21.99 2.01 -22.66
N VAL A 182 22.45 3.03 -21.92
CA VAL A 182 21.87 3.36 -20.62
C VAL A 182 20.39 3.71 -20.74
N LYS A 183 20.01 4.54 -21.73
CA LYS A 183 18.60 4.85 -21.97
C LYS A 183 17.78 3.63 -22.37
N GLN A 184 18.38 2.66 -23.08
CA GLN A 184 17.72 1.39 -23.36
C GLN A 184 17.41 0.64 -22.06
N LEU A 185 18.40 0.47 -21.18
CA LEU A 185 18.20 -0.17 -19.89
C LEU A 185 17.18 0.60 -19.02
N THR A 186 17.22 1.94 -18.98
CA THR A 186 16.22 2.75 -18.27
C THR A 186 14.80 2.52 -18.81
N ARG A 187 14.62 2.35 -20.12
CA ARG A 187 13.32 2.04 -20.72
C ARG A 187 12.84 0.65 -20.32
N ASP A 188 13.71 -0.35 -20.37
CA ASP A 188 13.37 -1.73 -20.00
C ASP A 188 13.05 -1.83 -18.51
N MET A 189 13.80 -1.12 -17.65
CA MET A 189 13.46 -0.92 -16.25
C MET A 189 12.07 -0.29 -16.11
N THR A 190 11.79 0.82 -16.80
CA THR A 190 10.50 1.52 -16.74
C THR A 190 9.34 0.59 -17.07
N GLN A 191 9.47 -0.24 -18.11
CA GLN A 191 8.46 -1.24 -18.46
C GLN A 191 8.27 -2.27 -17.36
N ALA A 192 9.35 -2.77 -16.78
CA ALA A 192 9.29 -3.77 -15.72
C ALA A 192 8.70 -3.21 -14.41
N PHE A 193 8.98 -1.95 -14.07
CA PHE A 193 8.36 -1.24 -12.95
C PHE A 193 6.86 -1.04 -13.14
N ARG A 194 6.41 -0.73 -14.36
CA ARG A 194 4.98 -0.61 -14.67
C ARG A 194 4.22 -1.91 -14.43
N ALA A 195 4.85 -3.06 -14.64
CA ALA A 195 4.24 -4.37 -14.40
C ALA A 195 3.96 -4.66 -12.92
N VAL A 196 4.66 -3.99 -11.99
CA VAL A 196 4.54 -4.20 -10.54
C VAL A 196 3.92 -3.01 -9.80
N THR A 197 3.41 -2.02 -10.53
CA THR A 197 2.85 -0.78 -9.97
C THR A 197 1.52 -0.43 -10.61
N ILE A 198 0.70 0.36 -9.92
CA ILE A 198 -0.57 0.86 -10.44
C ILE A 198 -0.31 2.19 -11.15
N ASN A 199 -0.67 2.26 -12.43
CA ASN A 199 -0.43 3.37 -13.35
C ASN A 199 -1.72 3.74 -14.07
N ALA A 200 -2.31 4.87 -13.66
CA ALA A 200 -3.46 5.46 -14.32
C ALA A 200 -3.11 6.81 -14.97
N PRO A 201 -3.61 7.08 -16.18
CA PRO A 201 -3.41 8.37 -16.86
C PRO A 201 -3.95 9.56 -16.06
N THR A 202 -5.06 9.36 -15.34
CA THR A 202 -5.75 10.40 -14.59
C THR A 202 -6.30 9.88 -13.26
N TRP A 203 -6.52 10.78 -12.29
CA TRP A 203 -7.14 10.43 -11.00
C TRP A 203 -8.54 9.79 -11.14
N PRO A 204 -9.45 10.29 -12.00
CA PRO A 204 -10.73 9.61 -12.24
C PRO A 204 -10.58 8.14 -12.66
N LEU A 205 -9.65 7.83 -13.57
CA LEU A 205 -9.40 6.44 -13.99
C LEU A 205 -8.82 5.60 -12.85
N PHE A 206 -7.91 6.17 -12.04
CA PHE A 206 -7.39 5.51 -10.84
C PHE A 206 -8.52 5.16 -9.85
N HIS A 207 -9.45 6.09 -9.61
CA HIS A 207 -10.59 5.86 -8.71
C HIS A 207 -11.55 4.83 -9.28
N VAL A 208 -11.82 4.86 -10.58
CA VAL A 208 -12.70 3.89 -11.25
C VAL A 208 -12.10 2.50 -11.22
N GLY A 209 -10.80 2.33 -11.51
CA GLY A 209 -10.14 1.02 -11.44
C GLY A 209 -10.14 0.45 -10.02
N ASN A 210 -9.81 1.27 -9.01
CA ASN A 210 -9.86 0.85 -7.61
C ASN A 210 -11.28 0.52 -7.13
N LEU A 211 -12.27 1.32 -7.52
CA LEU A 211 -13.67 1.07 -7.21
C LEU A 211 -14.15 -0.19 -7.93
N GLY A 212 -13.76 -0.41 -9.18
CA GLY A 212 -14.08 -1.61 -9.94
C GLY A 212 -13.58 -2.87 -9.24
N ARG A 213 -12.29 -2.88 -8.85
CA ARG A 213 -11.73 -3.98 -8.05
C ARG A 213 -12.49 -4.15 -6.74
N THR A 214 -12.76 -3.05 -6.03
CA THR A 214 -13.50 -3.10 -4.78
C THR A 214 -14.86 -3.74 -4.99
N LEU A 215 -15.66 -3.29 -5.96
CA LEU A 215 -17.01 -3.78 -6.25
C LEU A 215 -17.04 -5.24 -6.71
N LEU A 216 -16.05 -5.67 -7.49
CA LEU A 216 -15.92 -7.05 -7.93
C LEU A 216 -15.56 -7.97 -6.76
N PHE A 217 -14.61 -7.56 -5.93
CA PHE A 217 -14.04 -8.37 -4.84
C PHE A 217 -14.45 -7.88 -3.44
N SER A 218 -15.68 -7.35 -3.29
CA SER A 218 -16.16 -6.77 -2.02
C SER A 218 -16.61 -7.82 -0.99
N ASP A 219 -16.85 -9.06 -1.41
CA ASP A 219 -17.49 -10.08 -0.58
C ASP A 219 -16.42 -10.87 0.19
N PRO A 220 -16.26 -10.64 1.51
CA PRO A 220 -15.24 -11.30 2.32
C PRO A 220 -15.46 -12.81 2.47
N VAL A 221 -16.63 -13.34 2.09
CA VAL A 221 -16.98 -14.75 2.20
C VAL A 221 -16.90 -15.45 0.84
N ARG A 222 -17.20 -14.75 -0.25
CA ARG A 222 -17.34 -15.37 -1.59
C ARG A 222 -16.32 -14.91 -2.61
N ASN A 223 -15.80 -13.70 -2.49
CA ASN A 223 -15.01 -13.07 -3.54
C ASN A 223 -13.95 -12.13 -2.96
N THR A 224 -12.99 -12.70 -2.23
CA THR A 224 -11.86 -11.95 -1.67
C THR A 224 -10.65 -12.09 -2.60
N LEU A 225 -10.11 -10.95 -3.02
CA LEU A 225 -8.91 -10.93 -3.85
C LEU A 225 -7.66 -11.17 -3.00
N ASP A 226 -6.85 -12.15 -3.38
CA ASP A 226 -5.50 -12.31 -2.83
C ASP A 226 -4.67 -11.05 -3.10
N TYR A 227 -3.90 -10.61 -2.11
CA TYR A 227 -2.98 -9.47 -2.23
C TYR A 227 -1.98 -9.64 -3.40
N ALA A 228 -1.61 -10.88 -3.75
CA ALA A 228 -0.77 -11.17 -4.92
C ALA A 228 -1.38 -10.67 -6.25
N HIS A 229 -2.71 -10.60 -6.33
CA HIS A 229 -3.45 -10.19 -7.52
C HIS A 229 -3.97 -8.76 -7.44
N TRP A 230 -3.70 -8.04 -6.34
CA TRP A 230 -4.22 -6.69 -6.10
C TRP A 230 -3.78 -5.68 -7.17
N VAL A 231 -2.48 -5.56 -7.42
CA VAL A 231 -1.95 -4.61 -8.41
C VAL A 231 -2.31 -5.04 -9.83
N PRO A 232 -2.07 -6.30 -10.27
CA PRO A 232 -2.40 -6.70 -11.64
C PRO A 232 -3.89 -6.55 -11.96
N ALA A 233 -4.79 -6.93 -11.05
CA ALA A 233 -6.24 -6.78 -11.26
C ALA A 233 -6.66 -5.31 -11.32
N THR A 234 -6.08 -4.45 -10.46
CA THR A 234 -6.36 -3.01 -10.50
C THR A 234 -5.86 -2.39 -11.81
N GLN A 235 -4.64 -2.74 -12.23
CA GLN A 235 -4.05 -2.23 -13.47
C GLN A 235 -4.86 -2.67 -14.69
N CYS A 236 -5.25 -3.94 -14.76
CA CYS A 236 -6.09 -4.48 -15.83
C CYS A 236 -7.42 -3.71 -15.98
N LEU A 237 -8.09 -3.40 -14.86
CA LEU A 237 -9.30 -2.57 -14.89
C LEU A 237 -9.01 -1.13 -15.35
N ILE A 238 -7.92 -0.52 -14.90
CA ILE A 238 -7.52 0.82 -15.33
C ILE A 238 -7.26 0.84 -16.84
N ASP A 239 -6.50 -0.13 -17.36
CA ASP A 239 -6.17 -0.22 -18.78
C ASP A 239 -7.44 -0.43 -19.62
N PHE A 240 -8.37 -1.26 -19.15
CA PHE A 240 -9.69 -1.44 -19.76
C PHE A 240 -10.47 -0.13 -19.84
N PHE A 241 -10.65 0.59 -18.73
CA PHE A 241 -11.40 1.85 -18.73
C PHE A 241 -10.68 2.96 -19.51
N ALA A 242 -9.34 2.98 -19.50
CA ALA A 242 -8.56 3.94 -20.26
C ALA A 242 -8.67 3.70 -21.78
N HIS A 243 -8.73 2.44 -22.21
CA HIS A 243 -8.82 2.10 -23.62
C HIS A 243 -10.25 2.20 -24.17
N TYR A 244 -11.22 1.61 -23.48
CA TYR A 244 -12.60 1.51 -23.96
C TYR A 244 -13.50 2.67 -23.53
N GLY A 245 -13.08 3.49 -22.55
CA GLY A 245 -13.88 4.62 -22.05
C GLY A 245 -14.22 5.68 -23.10
N ASP A 246 -13.36 5.86 -24.11
CA ASP A 246 -13.59 6.78 -25.23
C ASP A 246 -14.14 6.09 -26.49
N VAL A 247 -14.16 4.75 -26.50
CA VAL A 247 -14.52 3.93 -27.67
C VAL A 247 -15.93 3.36 -27.55
N ASP A 248 -16.27 2.78 -26.39
CA ASP A 248 -17.56 2.15 -26.14
C ASP A 248 -18.44 3.05 -25.24
N PRO A 249 -19.59 3.55 -25.75
CA PRO A 249 -20.53 4.34 -24.98
C PRO A 249 -21.04 3.65 -23.70
N SER A 250 -21.10 2.31 -23.68
CA SER A 250 -21.53 1.53 -22.52
C SER A 250 -20.51 1.63 -21.38
N VAL A 251 -19.22 1.53 -21.72
CA VAL A 251 -18.09 1.68 -20.78
C VAL A 251 -17.99 3.12 -20.29
N GLN A 252 -18.14 4.11 -21.18
CA GLN A 252 -18.18 5.52 -20.81
C GLN A 252 -19.31 5.82 -19.80
N LYS A 253 -20.50 5.27 -20.06
CA LYS A 253 -21.65 5.41 -19.16
C LYS A 253 -21.38 4.73 -17.81
N LEU A 254 -20.78 3.55 -17.78
CA LEU A 254 -20.40 2.90 -16.53
C LEU A 254 -19.39 3.75 -15.74
N GLN A 255 -18.35 4.26 -16.41
CA GLN A 255 -17.32 5.10 -15.81
C GLN A 255 -17.91 6.35 -15.15
N SER A 256 -18.79 7.08 -15.86
CA SER A 256 -19.46 8.26 -15.31
C SER A 256 -20.31 7.94 -14.07
N ARG A 257 -21.01 6.80 -14.07
CA ARG A 257 -21.81 6.34 -12.93
C ARG A 257 -20.94 5.93 -11.74
N MET A 258 -19.80 5.29 -11.99
CA MET A 258 -18.83 4.92 -10.97
C MET A 258 -18.22 6.16 -10.30
N LEU A 259 -17.89 7.19 -11.07
CA LEU A 259 -17.41 8.47 -10.55
C LEU A 259 -18.48 9.20 -9.73
N ALA A 260 -19.72 9.23 -10.21
CA ALA A 260 -20.85 9.80 -9.46
C ALA A 260 -21.06 9.06 -8.13
N TYR A 261 -21.03 7.72 -8.14
CA TYR A 261 -21.12 6.90 -6.94
C TYR A 261 -19.99 7.20 -5.96
N HIS A 262 -18.75 7.30 -6.44
CA HIS A 262 -17.60 7.65 -5.62
C HIS A 262 -17.73 9.05 -4.99
N SER A 263 -18.19 10.05 -5.75
CA SER A 263 -18.40 11.42 -5.26
C SER A 263 -19.45 11.46 -4.15
N GLU A 264 -20.60 10.82 -4.37
CA GLU A 264 -21.70 10.77 -3.40
C GLU A 264 -21.30 10.09 -2.08
N LEU A 265 -20.54 8.99 -2.15
CA LEU A 265 -19.98 8.35 -0.95
C LEU A 265 -19.07 9.31 -0.17
N ASN A 266 -18.20 10.04 -0.88
CA ASN A 266 -17.27 10.99 -0.26
C ASN A 266 -18.02 12.16 0.40
N GLU A 267 -19.06 12.70 -0.25
CA GLU A 267 -19.90 13.76 0.28
C GLU A 267 -20.64 13.33 1.56
N LEU A 268 -21.19 12.11 1.56
CA LEU A 268 -21.82 11.51 2.75
C LEU A 268 -20.81 11.05 3.81
N ARG A 269 -19.52 11.04 3.47
CA ARG A 269 -18.41 10.50 4.28
C ARG A 269 -18.68 9.06 4.71
N LEU A 270 -19.11 8.25 3.75
CA LEU A 270 -19.37 6.82 3.87
C LEU A 270 -18.44 6.05 2.95
N THR A 271 -18.11 4.82 3.33
CA THR A 271 -17.38 3.87 2.48
C THR A 271 -18.35 2.89 1.81
N ASP A 272 -17.89 2.20 0.75
CA ASP A 272 -18.66 1.11 0.13
C ASP A 272 -19.10 0.06 1.17
N ARG A 273 -18.21 -0.28 2.11
CA ARG A 273 -18.48 -1.20 3.23
C ARG A 273 -19.61 -0.70 4.13
N ASP A 274 -19.68 0.60 4.40
CA ASP A 274 -20.76 1.17 5.21
C ASP A 274 -22.10 1.05 4.48
N LEU A 275 -22.11 1.22 3.16
CA LEU A 275 -23.31 1.06 2.33
C LEU A 275 -23.78 -0.41 2.27
N VAL A 276 -22.85 -1.37 2.18
CA VAL A 276 -23.16 -2.80 2.26
C VAL A 276 -23.77 -3.15 3.62
N ALA A 277 -23.20 -2.62 4.71
CA ALA A 277 -23.75 -2.82 6.05
C ALA A 277 -25.16 -2.23 6.21
N TYR A 278 -25.39 -1.03 5.64
CA TYR A 278 -26.73 -0.43 5.56
C TYR A 278 -27.71 -1.31 4.77
N ALA A 279 -27.32 -1.78 3.58
CA ALA A 279 -28.16 -2.64 2.76
C ALA A 279 -28.55 -3.94 3.49
N GLN A 280 -27.63 -4.54 4.26
CA GLN A 280 -27.91 -5.71 5.08
C GLN A 280 -28.94 -5.39 6.18
N GLN A 281 -28.77 -4.28 6.91
CA GLN A 281 -29.72 -3.84 7.93
C GLN A 281 -31.10 -3.57 7.34
N ARG A 282 -31.16 -3.00 6.14
CA ARG A 282 -32.41 -2.78 5.40
C ARG A 282 -33.11 -4.07 5.02
N ARG A 283 -32.39 -5.08 4.52
CA ARG A 283 -32.98 -6.40 4.22
C ARG A 283 -33.57 -7.06 5.47
N ILE A 284 -32.88 -6.95 6.61
CA ILE A 284 -33.41 -7.44 7.90
C ILE A 284 -34.71 -6.72 8.27
N ALA A 285 -34.75 -5.40 8.07
CA ALA A 285 -35.95 -4.60 8.32
C ALA A 285 -37.12 -4.96 7.41
N GLU A 286 -36.86 -5.24 6.13
CA GLU A 286 -37.86 -5.66 5.13
C GLU A 286 -38.41 -7.08 5.37
N ALA A 287 -37.64 -7.94 6.06
CA ALA A 287 -38.07 -9.31 6.39
C ALA A 287 -39.02 -9.38 7.61
N LEU A 288 -39.17 -8.28 8.36
CA LEU A 288 -40.11 -8.19 9.48
C LEU A 288 -41.56 -8.06 8.98
N PRO A 289 -42.56 -8.45 9.80
CA PRO A 289 -43.97 -8.39 9.39
C PRO A 289 -44.39 -6.97 8.95
N PRO A 290 -45.21 -6.84 7.88
CA PRO A 290 -45.60 -5.54 7.30
C PRO A 290 -46.56 -4.72 8.17
N THR A 291 -46.72 -5.07 9.45
CA THR A 291 -47.61 -4.37 10.39
C THR A 291 -47.04 -3.02 10.83
N ALA A 292 -45.76 -2.74 10.54
CA ALA A 292 -45.07 -1.52 10.90
C ALA A 292 -44.50 -0.84 9.63
N SER A 293 -44.40 0.48 9.61
CA SER A 293 -43.78 1.18 8.47
C SER A 293 -42.29 0.79 8.36
N LEU A 294 -41.73 0.77 7.15
CA LEU A 294 -40.32 0.40 6.95
C LEU A 294 -39.37 1.22 7.84
N TRP A 295 -39.67 2.49 8.11
CA TRP A 295 -38.87 3.32 9.01
C TRP A 295 -38.88 2.79 10.46
N THR A 296 -40.06 2.38 10.97
CA THR A 296 -40.20 1.84 12.32
C THR A 296 -39.49 0.50 12.51
N ALA A 297 -39.23 -0.24 11.42
CA ALA A 297 -38.41 -1.46 11.45
C ALA A 297 -36.91 -1.17 11.25
N LEU A 298 -36.59 -0.24 10.33
CA LEU A 298 -35.22 0.07 9.93
C LEU A 298 -34.43 0.76 11.05
N VAL A 299 -35.00 1.77 11.71
CA VAL A 299 -34.27 2.50 12.77
C VAL A 299 -33.90 1.57 13.94
N PRO A 300 -34.78 0.68 14.43
CA PRO A 300 -34.39 -0.35 15.40
C PRO A 300 -33.37 -1.36 14.85
N ALA A 301 -33.50 -1.81 13.59
CA ALA A 301 -32.54 -2.73 12.97
C ALA A 301 -31.13 -2.13 12.85
N MET A 302 -31.01 -0.82 12.65
CA MET A 302 -29.73 -0.09 12.69
C MET A 302 -29.31 0.25 14.13
N GLY A 303 -30.27 0.56 15.00
CA GLY A 303 -30.09 1.05 16.36
C GLY A 303 -29.62 -0.02 17.34
N LEU A 304 -30.11 -1.26 17.24
CA LEU A 304 -29.69 -2.34 18.12
C LEU A 304 -28.20 -2.71 17.95
N PRO A 305 -27.68 -2.97 16.73
CA PRO A 305 -26.25 -3.20 16.53
C PRO A 305 -25.39 -2.00 16.96
N LEU A 306 -25.90 -0.78 16.76
CA LEU A 306 -25.24 0.44 17.23
C LEU A 306 -25.18 0.47 18.77
N ALA A 307 -26.29 0.19 19.46
CA ALA A 307 -26.37 0.15 20.91
C ALA A 307 -25.44 -0.91 21.50
N ILE A 308 -25.36 -2.08 20.90
CA ILE A 308 -24.42 -3.14 21.30
C ILE A 308 -22.97 -2.67 21.15
N LYS A 309 -22.61 -2.06 20.02
CA LYS A 309 -21.25 -1.52 19.80
C LYS A 309 -20.92 -0.40 20.78
N VAL A 310 -21.86 0.51 21.05
CA VAL A 310 -21.69 1.60 22.01
C VAL A 310 -21.54 1.04 23.42
N LEU A 311 -22.38 0.09 23.83
CA LEU A 311 -22.29 -0.56 25.14
C LEU A 311 -20.95 -1.28 25.30
N GLY A 312 -20.54 -2.06 24.29
CA GLY A 312 -19.23 -2.72 24.28
C GLY A 312 -18.11 -1.71 24.45
N LEU A 313 -18.11 -0.62 23.68
CA LEU A 313 -17.12 0.45 23.80
C LEU A 313 -17.15 1.11 25.19
N VAL A 314 -18.32 1.40 25.75
CA VAL A 314 -18.46 2.00 27.10
C VAL A 314 -17.92 1.08 28.19
N LEU A 315 -18.16 -0.23 28.09
CA LEU A 315 -17.62 -1.21 29.03
C LEU A 315 -16.10 -1.39 28.88
N GLU A 316 -15.58 -1.25 27.68
CA GLU A 316 -14.16 -1.45 27.36
C GLU A 316 -13.29 -0.19 27.52
N ILE A 317 -13.87 1.02 27.41
CA ILE A 317 -13.16 2.29 27.56
C ILE A 317 -12.41 2.36 28.89
N PRO A 318 -13.02 2.06 30.06
CA PRO A 318 -12.33 2.12 31.36
C PRO A 318 -11.10 1.22 31.40
N LEU A 319 -11.16 0.04 30.78
CA LEU A 319 -10.01 -0.84 30.69
C LEU A 319 -8.93 -0.18 29.84
N SER A 320 -9.27 0.37 28.67
CA SER A 320 -8.30 0.99 27.75
C SER A 320 -7.74 2.33 28.21
N LEU A 321 -8.36 2.98 29.20
CA LEU A 321 -8.04 4.33 29.66
C LEU A 321 -6.58 4.49 30.12
N PRO A 322 -5.98 3.60 30.93
CA PRO A 322 -4.59 3.75 31.36
C PRO A 322 -3.61 3.70 30.20
N ALA A 323 -3.82 2.78 29.24
CA ALA A 323 -3.00 2.71 28.03
C ALA A 323 -3.20 3.95 27.17
N LEU A 324 -4.44 4.38 26.95
CA LEU A 324 -4.75 5.56 26.15
C LEU A 324 -4.15 6.85 26.74
N LEU A 325 -4.30 7.06 28.05
CA LEU A 325 -3.79 8.25 28.75
C LEU A 325 -2.26 8.31 28.72
N THR A 326 -1.60 7.17 28.95
CA THR A 326 -0.14 7.09 28.88
C THR A 326 0.38 7.42 27.48
N HIS A 327 -0.34 6.97 26.44
CA HIS A 327 0.02 7.20 25.03
C HIS A 327 -0.57 8.49 24.44
N LEU A 328 -1.41 9.24 25.18
CA LEU A 328 -2.10 10.43 24.69
C LEU A 328 -1.14 11.50 24.13
N PRO A 329 0.00 11.82 24.79
CA PRO A 329 0.95 12.76 24.24
C PRO A 329 1.46 12.36 22.84
N MET A 330 1.68 11.07 22.60
CA MET A 330 2.10 10.57 21.28
C MET A 330 1.01 10.78 20.22
N TYR A 331 -0.25 10.52 20.55
CA TYR A 331 -1.34 10.77 19.61
C TYR A 331 -1.49 12.25 19.25
N VAL A 332 -1.37 13.13 20.25
CA VAL A 332 -1.40 14.59 20.05
C VAL A 332 -0.23 15.04 19.19
N LEU A 333 0.99 14.56 19.47
CA LEU A 333 2.18 14.87 18.68
C LEU A 333 2.07 14.36 17.24
N GLY A 334 1.57 13.13 17.03
CA GLY A 334 1.34 12.59 15.70
C GLY A 334 0.32 13.44 14.92
N LYS A 335 -0.78 13.87 15.56
CA LYS A 335 -1.79 14.72 14.90
C LYS A 335 -1.28 16.14 14.63
N ALA A 336 -0.50 16.71 15.54
CA ALA A 336 0.16 17.99 15.32
C ALA A 336 1.17 17.91 14.16
N GLY A 337 1.94 16.83 14.08
CA GLY A 337 2.86 16.56 12.98
C GLY A 337 2.15 16.48 11.62
N GLU A 338 0.97 15.84 11.57
CA GLU A 338 0.14 15.82 10.35
C GLU A 338 -0.28 17.24 9.91
N TRP A 339 -0.60 18.11 10.87
CA TRP A 339 -1.07 19.47 10.56
C TRP A 339 0.05 20.38 10.03
N TRP A 340 1.28 20.15 10.48
CA TRP A 340 2.46 20.90 10.02
C TRP A 340 3.09 20.35 8.75
N GLU A 341 2.71 19.15 8.33
CA GLU A 341 3.24 18.51 7.13
C GLU A 341 2.34 18.82 5.91
N PRO A 342 2.79 19.66 4.97
CA PRO A 342 1.97 20.05 3.83
C PRO A 342 1.86 18.93 2.78
N ASN A 343 2.89 18.08 2.63
CA ASN A 343 2.93 17.08 1.57
C ASN A 343 2.27 15.77 2.03
N GLU A 344 1.39 15.23 1.21
CA GLU A 344 0.64 14.00 1.55
C GLU A 344 1.59 12.80 1.75
N GLU A 345 2.64 12.70 0.92
CA GLU A 345 3.65 11.63 0.98
C GLU A 345 4.46 11.59 2.29
N SER A 346 4.58 12.69 3.04
CA SER A 346 5.36 12.76 4.28
C SER A 346 4.48 12.76 5.53
N LYS A 347 3.16 12.93 5.44
CA LYS A 347 2.27 12.97 6.62
C LYS A 347 2.38 11.73 7.49
N ALA A 348 2.37 10.55 6.89
CA ALA A 348 2.55 9.29 7.62
C ALA A 348 3.94 9.23 8.27
N GLN A 349 5.00 9.61 7.54
CA GLN A 349 6.36 9.65 8.07
C GLN A 349 6.48 10.60 9.26
N THR A 350 5.99 11.83 9.14
CA THR A 350 6.11 12.84 10.19
C THR A 350 5.39 12.39 11.46
N LYS A 351 4.24 11.70 11.34
CA LYS A 351 3.59 11.02 12.48
C LYS A 351 4.52 10.01 13.15
N ILE A 352 5.18 9.14 12.39
CA ILE A 352 6.07 8.11 12.93
C ILE A 352 7.25 8.74 13.64
N ILE A 353 7.95 9.67 12.98
CA ILE A 353 9.14 10.29 13.55
C ILE A 353 8.78 11.05 14.82
N ALA A 354 7.72 11.87 14.79
CA ALA A 354 7.26 12.61 15.97
C ALA A 354 6.87 11.69 17.13
N THR A 355 6.22 10.57 16.84
CA THR A 355 5.80 9.61 17.87
C THR A 355 6.98 8.79 18.40
N LEU A 356 7.90 8.31 17.56
CA LEU A 356 9.08 7.56 17.98
C LEU A 356 10.04 8.39 18.84
N LEU A 357 10.26 9.65 18.49
CA LEU A 357 11.10 10.57 19.27
C LEU A 357 10.59 10.76 20.70
N PHE A 358 9.28 10.62 20.91
CA PHE A 358 8.66 10.66 22.24
C PHE A 358 8.57 9.28 22.90
N ALA A 359 8.29 8.23 22.11
CA ALA A 359 8.14 6.87 22.62
C ALA A 359 9.41 6.38 23.31
N LEU A 360 10.58 6.57 22.70
CA LEU A 360 11.86 6.11 23.26
C LEU A 360 12.15 6.67 24.66
N PRO A 361 12.15 8.00 24.90
CA PRO A 361 12.37 8.52 26.25
C PRO A 361 11.23 8.16 27.21
N MET A 362 9.97 8.11 26.74
CA MET A 362 8.84 7.71 27.57
C MET A 362 8.99 6.28 28.09
N TYR A 363 9.21 5.30 27.21
CA TYR A 363 9.39 3.90 27.60
C TYR A 363 10.68 3.69 28.39
N SER A 364 11.76 4.42 28.09
CA SER A 364 13.00 4.37 28.90
C SER A 364 12.77 4.89 30.32
N ALA A 365 12.02 5.98 30.47
CA ALA A 365 11.66 6.53 31.77
C ALA A 365 10.71 5.58 32.54
N MET A 366 9.75 4.96 31.86
CA MET A 366 8.87 3.96 32.46
C MET A 366 9.65 2.72 32.94
N LEU A 367 10.59 2.24 32.13
CA LEU A 367 11.47 1.12 32.50
C LEU A 367 12.30 1.47 33.74
N GLY A 368 12.96 2.63 33.72
CA GLY A 368 13.75 3.11 34.85
C GLY A 368 12.91 3.33 36.10
N PHE A 369 11.69 3.85 35.95
CA PHE A 369 10.77 4.06 37.07
C PHE A 369 10.33 2.74 37.71
N MET A 370 9.86 1.79 36.90
CA MET A 370 9.46 0.45 37.37
C MET A 370 10.65 -0.25 38.04
N TRP A 371 11.82 -0.22 37.40
CA TRP A 371 12.99 -0.91 37.92
C TRP A 371 13.47 -0.33 39.25
N LEU A 372 13.66 0.99 39.33
CA LEU A 372 14.27 1.62 40.50
C LEU A 372 13.30 1.78 41.67
N TYR A 373 12.02 2.07 41.40
CA TYR A 373 11.06 2.44 42.44
C TYR A 373 10.01 1.36 42.76
N VAL A 374 9.74 0.43 41.84
CA VAL A 374 8.78 -0.66 42.08
C VAL A 374 9.47 -1.99 42.35
N CYS A 375 10.65 -2.21 41.77
CA CYS A 375 11.41 -3.47 41.92
C CYS A 375 12.78 -3.31 42.61
N ASP A 376 12.95 -2.23 43.38
CA ASP A 376 14.12 -1.94 44.23
C ASP A 376 15.49 -1.98 43.53
N GLY A 377 15.54 -1.76 42.21
CA GLY A 377 16.79 -1.73 41.45
C GLY A 377 17.47 -3.10 41.28
N THR A 378 16.80 -4.21 41.59
CA THR A 378 17.37 -5.56 41.47
C THR A 378 17.48 -6.01 40.00
N LEU A 379 18.41 -6.91 39.67
CA LEU A 379 18.52 -7.48 38.30
C LEU A 379 17.26 -8.25 37.89
N THR A 380 16.67 -9.00 38.82
CA THR A 380 15.36 -9.65 38.62
C THR A 380 14.25 -8.63 38.41
N GLY A 381 14.30 -7.51 39.14
CA GLY A 381 13.40 -6.38 38.98
C GLY A 381 13.48 -5.72 37.60
N LEU A 382 14.69 -5.62 37.03
CA LEU A 382 14.88 -5.11 35.66
C LEU A 382 14.19 -6.01 34.64
N ALA A 383 14.36 -7.32 34.74
CA ALA A 383 13.71 -8.29 33.86
C ALA A 383 12.18 -8.25 33.98
N LEU A 384 11.64 -8.17 35.20
CA LEU A 384 10.21 -8.03 35.45
C LEU A 384 9.66 -6.72 34.90
N SER A 385 10.39 -5.61 35.06
CA SER A 385 10.02 -4.31 34.52
C SER A 385 9.96 -4.33 32.99
N PHE A 386 10.96 -4.94 32.34
CA PHE A 386 10.96 -5.11 30.89
C PHE A 386 9.77 -5.95 30.41
N ALA A 387 9.49 -7.09 31.06
CA ALA A 387 8.34 -7.93 30.74
C ALA A 387 7.00 -7.18 30.92
N ALA A 388 6.86 -6.41 32.00
CA ALA A 388 5.68 -5.59 32.25
C ALA A 388 5.50 -4.51 31.17
N LEU A 389 6.59 -3.88 30.71
CA LEU A 389 6.54 -2.91 29.61
C LEU A 389 6.14 -3.55 28.27
N VAL A 390 6.67 -4.73 27.96
CA VAL A 390 6.26 -5.48 26.75
C VAL A 390 4.78 -5.82 26.83
N LEU A 391 4.30 -6.33 27.97
CA LEU A 391 2.87 -6.61 28.17
C LEU A 391 2.02 -5.34 28.05
N PHE A 392 2.48 -4.21 28.58
CA PHE A 392 1.78 -2.93 28.48
C PHE A 392 1.71 -2.40 27.04
N ALA A 393 2.80 -2.53 26.27
CA ALA A 393 2.83 -2.16 24.86
C ALA A 393 1.94 -3.09 24.01
N SER A 394 2.00 -4.40 24.23
CA SER A 394 1.10 -5.37 23.58
C SER A 394 -0.35 -5.13 23.96
N TYR A 395 -0.61 -4.81 25.22
CA TYR A 395 -1.93 -4.43 25.71
C TYR A 395 -2.47 -3.20 24.98
N HIS A 396 -1.67 -2.14 24.87
CA HIS A 396 -2.02 -0.93 24.12
C HIS A 396 -2.35 -1.23 22.64
N LEU A 397 -1.49 -1.99 21.95
CA LEU A 397 -1.68 -2.33 20.54
C LEU A 397 -2.96 -3.14 20.31
N ALA A 398 -3.16 -4.21 21.07
CA ALA A 398 -4.31 -5.09 20.92
C ALA A 398 -5.64 -4.36 21.21
N TYR A 399 -5.65 -3.49 22.22
CA TYR A 399 -6.87 -2.81 22.59
C TYR A 399 -7.21 -1.66 21.64
N VAL A 400 -6.26 -0.80 21.26
CA VAL A 400 -6.58 0.41 20.50
C VAL A 400 -7.11 0.14 19.10
N ASP A 401 -6.51 -0.81 18.35
CA ASP A 401 -6.88 -1.04 16.95
C ASP A 401 -8.33 -1.51 16.78
N GLN A 402 -8.75 -2.48 17.59
CA GLN A 402 -10.11 -3.02 17.54
C GLN A 402 -11.17 -1.95 17.91
N ARG A 403 -10.87 -1.10 18.90
CA ARG A 403 -11.78 -0.04 19.35
C ARG A 403 -11.82 1.12 18.36
N TYR A 404 -10.70 1.42 17.70
CA TYR A 404 -10.68 2.40 16.61
C TYR A 404 -11.53 1.96 15.41
N ALA A 405 -11.46 0.68 15.02
CA ALA A 405 -12.34 0.13 13.98
C ALA A 405 -13.82 0.18 14.40
N THR A 406 -14.12 -0.17 15.65
CA THR A 406 -15.47 -0.10 16.23
C THR A 406 -16.00 1.34 16.25
N TRP A 407 -15.17 2.31 16.65
CA TRP A 407 -15.50 3.73 16.67
C TRP A 407 -15.86 4.25 15.27
N LYS A 408 -15.07 3.92 14.25
CA LYS A 408 -15.38 4.30 12.85
C LYS A 408 -16.73 3.73 12.41
N ALA A 409 -17.01 2.47 12.73
CA ALA A 409 -18.28 1.85 12.40
C ALA A 409 -19.47 2.49 13.15
N ILE A 410 -19.28 2.92 14.40
CA ILE A 410 -20.28 3.70 15.16
C ILE A 410 -20.56 5.03 14.46
N VAL A 411 -19.51 5.78 14.09
CA VAL A 411 -19.65 7.08 13.41
C VAL A 411 -20.37 6.93 12.07
N ALA A 412 -20.02 5.92 11.27
CA ALA A 412 -20.70 5.62 10.01
C ALA A 412 -22.18 5.27 10.21
N ASN A 413 -22.50 4.39 11.17
CA ASN A 413 -23.88 4.04 11.50
C ASN A 413 -24.70 5.26 11.95
N VAL A 414 -24.13 6.14 12.78
CA VAL A 414 -24.79 7.38 13.23
C VAL A 414 -25.07 8.31 12.03
N ARG A 415 -24.13 8.45 11.09
CA ARG A 415 -24.35 9.22 9.86
C ARG A 415 -25.49 8.63 9.04
N ALA A 416 -25.50 7.32 8.84
CA ALA A 416 -26.54 6.63 8.08
C ALA A 416 -27.93 6.81 8.73
N ILE A 417 -28.05 6.65 10.05
CA ILE A 417 -29.31 6.88 10.78
C ILE A 417 -29.76 8.34 10.63
N ARG A 418 -28.85 9.32 10.76
CA ARG A 418 -29.19 10.74 10.58
C ARG A 418 -29.75 11.03 9.20
N ILE A 419 -29.16 10.44 8.16
CA ILE A 419 -29.64 10.59 6.77
C ILE A 419 -31.06 10.01 6.64
N VAL A 420 -31.28 8.77 7.11
CA VAL A 420 -32.60 8.12 7.07
C VAL A 420 -33.67 8.94 7.80
N VAL A 421 -33.35 9.42 9.02
CA VAL A 421 -34.27 10.21 9.84
C VAL A 421 -34.57 11.57 9.19
N ALA A 422 -33.54 12.27 8.69
CA ALA A 422 -33.71 13.55 8.01
C ALA A 422 -34.63 13.43 6.79
N CYS A 423 -34.43 12.39 5.95
CA CYS A 423 -35.27 12.15 4.78
C CYS A 423 -36.73 11.86 5.15
N HIS A 424 -36.98 11.12 6.24
CA HIS A 424 -38.33 10.89 6.73
C HIS A 424 -39.01 12.19 7.19
N GLN A 425 -38.29 13.03 7.95
CA GLN A 425 -38.81 14.30 8.47
C GLN A 425 -39.17 15.30 7.36
N THR A 426 -38.49 15.26 6.21
CA THR A 426 -38.75 16.13 5.05
C THR A 426 -39.94 15.71 4.18
N GLY A 427 -40.75 14.73 4.60
CA GLY A 427 -42.02 14.39 3.92
C GLY A 427 -41.90 13.35 2.81
N ALA A 428 -40.85 12.52 2.80
CA ALA A 428 -40.72 11.39 1.88
C ALA A 428 -41.66 10.20 2.20
N SER A 429 -42.87 10.47 2.72
CA SER A 429 -43.84 9.46 3.16
C SER A 429 -45.13 9.41 2.32
N THR A 430 -45.21 10.16 1.21
CA THR A 430 -46.21 9.91 0.16
C THR A 430 -45.73 8.78 -0.78
N PRO A 431 -46.63 7.99 -1.40
CA PRO A 431 -46.25 6.89 -2.30
C PRO A 431 -45.47 7.31 -3.57
N GLN A 432 -45.25 8.61 -3.77
CA GLN A 432 -44.40 9.21 -4.82
C GLN A 432 -43.12 9.88 -4.27
N ALA A 433 -42.81 9.68 -3.00
CA ALA A 433 -41.65 10.28 -2.35
C ALA A 433 -40.33 9.85 -2.98
N THR A 434 -39.42 10.81 -3.12
CA THR A 434 -38.05 10.57 -3.58
C THR A 434 -37.37 9.54 -2.66
N PRO A 435 -36.82 8.44 -3.21
CA PRO A 435 -36.16 7.44 -2.39
C PRO A 435 -35.00 8.06 -1.61
N ASN A 436 -34.83 7.63 -0.35
CA ASN A 436 -33.71 8.01 0.50
C ASN A 436 -32.39 7.91 -0.30
N PRO A 437 -31.48 8.89 -0.22
CA PRO A 437 -30.21 8.88 -0.95
C PRO A 437 -29.42 7.59 -0.73
N LEU A 438 -29.44 7.00 0.47
CA LEU A 438 -28.79 5.71 0.72
C LEU A 438 -29.42 4.57 -0.09
N ASP A 439 -30.75 4.56 -0.24
CA ASP A 439 -31.45 3.56 -1.04
C ASP A 439 -31.14 3.71 -2.53
N LYS A 440 -31.05 4.94 -3.01
CA LYS A 440 -30.57 5.23 -4.38
C LYS A 440 -29.16 4.71 -4.58
N LEU A 441 -28.27 4.93 -3.62
CA LEU A 441 -26.89 4.45 -3.69
C LEU A 441 -26.78 2.92 -3.63
N VAL A 442 -27.62 2.24 -2.83
CA VAL A 442 -27.65 0.77 -2.80
C VAL A 442 -28.06 0.21 -4.17
N VAL A 443 -29.09 0.78 -4.79
CA VAL A 443 -29.53 0.38 -6.14
C VAL A 443 -28.46 0.71 -7.17
N LEU A 444 -27.89 1.92 -7.12
CA LEU A 444 -26.83 2.35 -8.04
C LEU A 444 -25.61 1.44 -7.93
N ARG A 445 -25.18 1.09 -6.72
CA ARG A 445 -24.06 0.17 -6.47
C ARG A 445 -24.34 -1.20 -7.08
N ALA A 446 -25.52 -1.78 -6.84
CA ALA A 446 -25.88 -3.09 -7.36
C ALA A 446 -25.90 -3.09 -8.91
N ASP A 447 -26.45 -2.04 -9.52
CA ASP A 447 -26.49 -1.93 -10.98
C ASP A 447 -25.11 -1.68 -11.60
N ILE A 448 -24.26 -0.87 -10.96
CA ILE A 448 -22.84 -0.72 -11.36
C ILE A 448 -22.12 -2.06 -11.27
N GLN A 449 -22.25 -2.77 -10.16
CA GLN A 449 -21.58 -4.06 -9.94
C GLN A 449 -22.04 -5.08 -10.98
N GLN A 450 -23.34 -5.18 -11.25
CA GLN A 450 -23.88 -6.11 -12.24
C GLN A 450 -23.42 -5.75 -13.66
N THR A 451 -23.47 -4.47 -14.02
CA THR A 451 -22.98 -3.99 -15.33
C THR A 451 -21.50 -4.30 -15.50
N LEU A 452 -20.70 -4.09 -14.45
CA LEU A 452 -19.27 -4.38 -14.46
C LEU A 452 -18.99 -5.88 -14.63
N ILE A 453 -19.71 -6.76 -13.93
CA ILE A 453 -19.59 -8.22 -14.10
C ILE A 453 -19.92 -8.62 -15.54
N THR A 454 -21.02 -8.11 -16.09
CA THR A 454 -21.41 -8.40 -17.49
C THR A 454 -20.35 -7.92 -18.49
N LEU A 455 -19.79 -6.72 -18.31
CA LEU A 455 -18.71 -6.24 -19.16
C LEU A 455 -17.43 -7.06 -19.03
N VAL A 456 -17.09 -7.52 -17.81
CA VAL A 456 -15.96 -8.43 -17.61
C VAL A 456 -16.16 -9.70 -18.41
N ASP A 457 -17.36 -10.30 -18.37
CA ASP A 457 -17.68 -11.50 -19.12
C ASP A 457 -17.65 -11.29 -20.65
N ASP A 458 -18.25 -10.20 -21.13
CA ASP A 458 -18.32 -9.88 -22.55
C ASP A 458 -16.92 -9.62 -23.14
N TYR A 459 -16.09 -8.83 -22.45
CA TYR A 459 -14.77 -8.44 -22.95
C TYR A 459 -13.68 -9.50 -22.73
N ALA A 460 -13.85 -10.39 -21.75
CA ALA A 460 -13.03 -11.59 -21.66
C ALA A 460 -13.27 -12.54 -22.85
N ALA A 461 -14.53 -12.71 -23.26
CA ALA A 461 -14.88 -13.56 -24.40
C ALA A 461 -14.30 -13.04 -25.74
N LEU A 462 -14.31 -11.71 -25.95
CA LEU A 462 -13.81 -11.08 -27.18
C LEU A 462 -12.32 -11.36 -27.45
N THR A 463 -11.51 -11.56 -26.40
CA THR A 463 -10.06 -11.74 -26.55
C THR A 463 -9.67 -13.08 -27.15
N SER A 464 -10.53 -14.10 -27.02
CA SER A 464 -10.32 -15.42 -27.64
C SER A 464 -10.38 -15.39 -29.18
N SER A 465 -10.76 -14.26 -29.78
CA SER A 465 -11.07 -14.13 -31.21
C SER A 465 -10.30 -13.04 -31.98
N SER A 466 -9.55 -12.17 -31.30
CA SER A 466 -8.90 -10.99 -31.91
C SER A 466 -7.37 -11.06 -31.85
N SER A 467 -6.70 -10.80 -32.98
CA SER A 467 -5.24 -10.78 -33.13
C SER A 467 -4.57 -9.47 -32.65
N LEU A 468 -5.36 -8.50 -32.17
CA LEU A 468 -4.85 -7.25 -31.59
C LEU A 468 -4.66 -7.40 -30.07
N GLN A 469 -3.49 -6.98 -29.57
CA GLN A 469 -3.17 -6.85 -28.15
C GLN A 469 -4.00 -5.72 -27.50
N LEU A 470 -5.29 -5.97 -27.29
CA LEU A 470 -6.19 -5.09 -26.55
C LEU A 470 -6.17 -5.44 -25.06
N PRO A 471 -6.41 -4.49 -24.14
CA PRO A 471 -6.54 -4.79 -22.72
C PRO A 471 -7.71 -5.77 -22.51
N SER A 472 -7.38 -7.00 -22.11
CA SER A 472 -8.36 -8.05 -21.85
C SER A 472 -8.77 -8.07 -20.39
N LEU A 473 -10.05 -8.37 -20.14
CA LEU A 473 -10.58 -8.65 -18.80
C LEU A 473 -10.55 -10.15 -18.45
N ASP A 474 -9.99 -11.01 -19.30
CA ASP A 474 -9.85 -12.47 -19.06
C ASP A 474 -9.15 -12.77 -17.73
N TYR A 475 -8.07 -12.04 -17.41
CA TYR A 475 -7.39 -12.17 -16.13
C TYR A 475 -8.31 -11.89 -14.94
N VAL A 476 -9.12 -10.82 -15.01
CA VAL A 476 -10.08 -10.48 -13.94
C VAL A 476 -11.21 -11.50 -13.88
N GLN A 477 -11.70 -11.98 -15.02
CA GLN A 477 -12.72 -13.02 -15.09
C GLN A 477 -12.22 -14.33 -14.47
N GLN A 478 -11.01 -14.77 -14.78
CA GLN A 478 -10.41 -15.96 -14.18
C GLN A 478 -10.31 -15.85 -12.66
N LEU A 479 -9.96 -14.67 -12.13
CA LEU A 479 -9.95 -14.42 -10.69
C LEU A 479 -11.35 -14.50 -10.07
N LEU A 480 -12.37 -13.98 -10.77
CA LEU A 480 -13.77 -14.10 -10.33
C LEU A 480 -14.25 -15.55 -10.31
N LEU A 481 -13.84 -16.37 -11.28
CA LEU A 481 -14.19 -17.79 -11.37
C LEU A 481 -13.40 -18.66 -10.38
N ALA A 482 -12.15 -18.29 -10.09
CA ALA A 482 -11.27 -19.02 -9.17
C ALA A 482 -11.62 -18.77 -7.70
N SER A 483 -12.38 -17.72 -7.39
CA SER A 483 -12.77 -17.46 -6.02
C SER A 483 -13.70 -18.57 -5.50
N PRO A 484 -13.38 -19.21 -4.36
CA PRO A 484 -14.05 -20.43 -3.95
C PRO A 484 -15.53 -20.19 -3.61
N ALA A 485 -16.41 -20.69 -4.47
CA ALA A 485 -17.73 -21.12 -4.03
C ALA A 485 -17.55 -22.33 -3.10
N SER A 486 -17.50 -22.08 -1.80
CA SER A 486 -17.45 -23.06 -0.68
C SER A 486 -16.09 -23.73 -0.38
N GLY A 487 -15.72 -23.71 0.92
CA GLY A 487 -14.79 -24.68 1.51
C GLY A 487 -13.43 -24.14 1.97
N THR A 488 -13.33 -23.87 3.28
CA THR A 488 -12.11 -23.95 4.12
C THR A 488 -10.84 -23.23 3.67
N ASN A 489 -10.56 -22.06 4.25
CA ASN A 489 -9.18 -21.62 4.48
C ASN A 489 -8.93 -21.43 5.98
N SER A 490 -8.02 -22.24 6.49
CA SER A 490 -7.37 -22.12 7.79
C SER A 490 -6.49 -20.86 7.83
N PRO A 491 -6.40 -20.17 8.99
CA PRO A 491 -5.52 -19.02 9.14
C PRO A 491 -4.06 -19.47 9.35
N GLN A 492 -3.18 -19.12 8.42
CA GLN A 492 -1.72 -19.04 8.61
C GLN A 492 -1.31 -17.66 8.09
N GLU A 493 -0.52 -16.81 8.74
CA GLU A 493 0.06 -16.71 10.08
C GLU A 493 0.18 -15.19 10.36
N ILE A 494 0.17 -14.82 11.64
CA ILE A 494 0.14 -13.44 12.17
C ILE A 494 1.52 -12.80 12.14
#